data_AF-A0A1X3JJ49-F1
#
_entry.id   AF-A0A1X3JJ49-F1
#
_cell.length_a   1.000
_cell.length_b   1.000
_cell.length_c   1.000
_cell.angle_alpha   90.00
_cell.angle_beta   90.00
_cell.angle_gamma   90.00
#
_symmetry.space_group_name_H-M   'P 1'
#
loop_
_entity.id
_entity.type
_entity.pdbx_description
1 polymer ?
#
loop_
_entity_poly.entity_id
_entity_poly.type
_entity_poly.pdbx_seq_one_letter_code
_entity_poly.pdbx_strand_id
1 'polypeptide(L)'
;MNLDDKSLFLDAMEDVQPLKRATDVHWHPTRNQRAPQRIDTLQLDNFLTTGFLDIIPLSQPLEFRREGLQHGVLDKLRSGKYP
;
A
#
# COMPACT_ATOMS: atom_id res chain seq x y z
N MET A 1 23.09 20.48 29.14
CA MET A 1 23.02 21.80 28.49
C MET A 1 23.74 22.76 29.41
N ASN A 2 24.89 23.31 29.00
CA ASN A 2 25.66 24.24 29.83
C ASN A 2 24.85 25.52 30.04
N LEU A 3 25.01 26.17 31.19
CA LEU A 3 24.33 27.44 31.45
C LEU A 3 24.79 28.52 30.46
N ASP A 4 26.05 28.47 30.03
CA ASP A 4 26.65 29.42 29.09
C ASP A 4 26.03 29.34 27.68
N ASP A 5 25.54 28.16 27.27
CA ASP A 5 24.86 28.00 25.98
C ASP A 5 23.49 28.69 25.98
N LYS A 6 22.85 28.77 27.16
CA LYS A 6 21.55 29.44 27.31
C LYS A 6 21.68 30.95 27.32
N SER A 7 22.70 31.49 27.98
CA SER A 7 22.94 32.94 27.99
C SER A 7 23.32 33.44 26.60
N LEU A 8 24.22 32.73 25.90
CA LEU A 8 24.59 33.05 24.52
C LEU A 8 23.39 33.03 23.56
N PHE A 9 22.50 32.06 23.71
CA PHE A 9 21.28 31.97 22.90
C PHE A 9 20.31 33.14 23.16
N LEU A 10 20.14 33.54 24.42
CA LEU A 10 19.26 34.64 24.79
C LEU A 10 19.78 36.00 24.28
N ASP A 11 21.09 36.22 24.39
CA ASP A 11 21.77 37.40 23.85
C ASP A 11 21.59 37.49 22.33
N ALA A 12 21.75 36.36 21.62
CA ALA A 12 21.55 36.28 20.17
C ALA A 12 20.08 36.39 19.71
N MET A 13 19.11 36.30 20.63
CA MET A 13 17.67 36.39 20.33
C MET A 13 17.06 37.73 20.79
N GLU A 14 17.85 38.63 21.37
CA GLU A 14 17.36 39.87 21.98
C GLU A 14 16.67 40.80 20.98
N ASP A 15 17.10 40.81 19.72
CA ASP A 15 16.57 41.65 18.64
C ASP A 15 15.46 41.00 17.81
N VAL A 16 15.13 39.74 18.08
CA VAL A 16 14.16 38.98 17.28
C VAL A 16 12.73 39.36 17.68
N GLN A 17 12.03 40.05 16.78
CA GLN A 17 10.60 40.34 16.95
C GLN A 17 9.71 39.24 16.35
N PRO A 18 8.75 38.69 17.11
CA PRO A 18 7.74 37.80 16.56
C PRO A 18 6.98 38.48 15.41
N LEU A 19 6.79 37.78 14.29
CA LEU A 19 6.03 38.29 13.15
C LEU A 19 4.59 38.61 13.59
N LYS A 20 4.19 39.88 13.44
CA LYS A 20 2.87 40.43 13.86
C LYS A 20 1.66 39.73 13.23
N ARG A 21 1.89 39.01 12.13
CA ARG A 21 0.93 38.14 11.47
C ARG A 21 1.66 36.86 11.17
N ALA A 22 1.78 35.99 12.18
CA ALA A 22 1.94 34.59 11.89
C ALA A 22 0.73 34.24 11.02
N THR A 23 0.92 34.14 9.70
CA THR A 23 -0.04 33.39 8.89
C THR A 23 0.03 32.01 9.49
N ASP A 24 -0.94 31.71 10.37
CA ASP A 24 -1.20 30.35 10.79
C ASP A 24 -1.48 29.60 9.51
N VAL A 25 -0.44 28.99 8.95
CA VAL A 25 -0.55 28.04 7.87
C VAL A 25 -1.25 26.87 8.52
N HIS A 26 -2.57 26.94 8.55
CA HIS A 26 -3.42 25.84 8.95
C HIS A 26 -3.16 24.76 7.90
N TRP A 27 -2.22 23.89 8.22
CA TRP A 27 -1.95 22.70 7.43
C TRP A 27 -3.20 21.85 7.50
N HIS A 28 -4.08 22.02 6.51
CA HIS A 28 -5.18 21.12 6.27
C HIS A 28 -4.60 19.98 5.44
N PRO A 29 -4.26 18.81 6.03
CA PRO A 29 -3.91 17.66 5.23
C PRO A 29 -5.08 17.45 4.26
N THR A 30 -4.81 17.59 2.97
CA THR A 30 -5.77 17.27 1.92
C THR A 30 -6.17 15.83 2.18
N ARG A 31 -7.39 15.64 2.69
CA ARG A 31 -7.96 14.31 2.89
C ARG A 31 -7.93 13.69 1.49
N ASN A 32 -7.07 12.69 1.29
CA ASN A 32 -7.10 11.86 0.09
C ASN A 32 -8.55 11.40 -0.05
N GLN A 33 -9.31 12.04 -0.94
CA GLN A 33 -10.64 11.60 -1.30
C GLN A 33 -10.40 10.29 -2.04
N ARG A 34 -10.39 9.19 -1.29
CA ARG A 34 -10.49 7.87 -1.89
C ARG A 34 -11.70 7.95 -2.80
N ALA A 35 -11.48 7.71 -4.09
CA ALA A 35 -12.56 7.65 -5.05
C ALA A 35 -13.62 6.71 -4.49
N PRO A 36 -14.91 7.07 -4.55
CA PRO A 36 -15.97 6.19 -4.10
C PRO A 36 -15.78 4.83 -4.75
N GLN A 37 -15.76 3.78 -3.92
CA GLN A 37 -15.68 2.40 -4.37
C GLN A 37 -16.86 2.16 -5.31
N ARG A 38 -16.58 2.07 -6.61
CA ARG A 38 -17.58 1.71 -7.60
C ARG A 38 -17.83 0.22 -7.43
N ILE A 39 -18.92 -0.12 -6.77
CA ILE A 39 -19.34 -1.52 -6.63
C ILE A 39 -19.76 -1.97 -8.02
N ASP A 40 -18.95 -2.85 -8.62
CA ASP A 40 -19.34 -3.54 -9.85
C ASP A 40 -20.33 -4.64 -9.46
N THR A 41 -21.60 -4.45 -9.80
CA THR A 41 -22.65 -5.42 -9.47
C THR A 41 -22.47 -6.75 -10.17
N LEU A 42 -21.65 -6.82 -11.23
CA LEU A 42 -21.29 -8.08 -11.89
C LEU A 42 -20.28 -8.90 -11.06
N GLN A 43 -19.55 -8.25 -10.15
CA GLN A 43 -18.58 -8.91 -9.27
C GLN A 43 -19.22 -9.41 -7.97
N LEU A 44 -20.51 -9.16 -7.73
CA LEU A 44 -21.19 -9.60 -6.51
C LEU A 44 -21.24 -11.14 -6.39
N ASP A 45 -21.28 -11.85 -7.52
CA ASP A 45 -21.29 -13.32 -7.57
C ASP A 45 -19.87 -13.93 -7.68
N ASN A 46 -18.82 -13.11 -7.60
CA ASN A 46 -17.45 -13.60 -7.66
C ASN A 46 -17.09 -14.32 -6.36
N PHE A 47 -17.02 -15.65 -6.42
CA PHE A 47 -16.69 -16.51 -5.28
C PHE A 47 -15.19 -16.60 -4.96
N LEU A 48 -14.32 -15.95 -5.75
CA LEU A 48 -12.87 -16.00 -5.54
C LEU A 48 -12.47 -15.21 -4.28
N THR A 49 -11.72 -15.86 -3.39
CA THR A 49 -11.28 -15.29 -2.11
C THR A 49 -9.95 -14.54 -2.26
N THR A 50 -9.79 -13.46 -1.49
CA THR A 50 -8.57 -12.62 -1.49
C THR A 50 -7.81 -12.61 -0.15
N GLY A 51 -8.40 -13.18 0.91
CA GLY A 51 -7.79 -13.28 2.24
C GLY A 51 -6.98 -14.57 2.42
N PHE A 52 -6.06 -14.58 3.41
CA PHE A 52 -5.23 -15.73 3.79
C PHE A 52 -4.45 -16.32 2.60
N LEU A 53 -3.72 -15.46 1.89
CA LEU A 53 -2.94 -15.90 0.73
C LEU A 53 -1.69 -16.69 1.17
N ASP A 54 -1.57 -17.91 0.65
CA ASP A 54 -0.34 -18.69 0.73
C ASP A 54 0.62 -18.25 -0.39
N ILE A 55 1.65 -17.49 -0.04
CA ILE A 55 2.64 -16.97 -1.00
C ILE A 55 3.54 -18.12 -1.46
N ILE A 56 3.50 -18.43 -2.75
CA ILE A 56 4.30 -19.49 -3.36
C ILE A 56 5.72 -18.96 -3.70
N PRO A 57 6.80 -19.60 -3.23
CA PRO A 57 8.17 -19.22 -3.58
C PRO A 57 8.46 -19.41 -5.07
N LEU A 58 9.35 -18.58 -5.64
CA LEU A 58 9.73 -18.66 -7.06
C LEU A 58 10.40 -19.98 -7.45
N SER A 59 11.01 -20.68 -6.50
CA SER A 59 11.61 -22.00 -6.72
C SER A 59 10.57 -23.12 -6.83
N GLN A 60 9.32 -22.85 -6.46
CA GLN A 60 8.24 -23.82 -6.49
C GLN A 60 7.42 -23.65 -7.78
N PRO A 61 7.28 -24.70 -8.62
CA PRO A 61 6.46 -24.61 -9.81
C PRO A 61 4.97 -24.54 -9.44
N LEU A 62 4.20 -23.82 -10.24
CA LEU A 62 2.76 -23.69 -10.07
C LEU A 62 2.05 -24.88 -10.74
N GLU A 63 1.74 -25.90 -9.94
CA GLU A 63 1.12 -27.13 -10.42
C GLU A 63 -0.10 -27.51 -9.60
N PHE A 64 -1.15 -27.98 -10.27
CA PHE A 64 -2.36 -28.50 -9.63
C PHE A 64 -2.94 -29.67 -10.43
N ARG A 65 -3.28 -30.77 -9.76
CA ARG A 65 -3.97 -31.92 -10.34
C ARG A 65 -5.09 -32.36 -9.41
N ARG A 66 -6.32 -32.36 -9.91
CA ARG A 66 -7.45 -32.98 -9.22
C ARG A 66 -7.37 -34.50 -9.29
N GLU A 67 -7.66 -35.16 -8.18
CA GLU A 67 -7.77 -36.63 -8.14
C GLU A 67 -8.85 -37.12 -9.10
N GLY A 68 -8.63 -38.31 -9.68
CA GLY A 68 -9.53 -38.89 -10.68
C GLY A 68 -9.40 -38.31 -12.09
N LEU A 69 -8.51 -37.34 -12.33
CA LEU A 69 -8.22 -36.87 -13.69
C LEU A 69 -7.36 -37.86 -14.48
N GLN A 70 -7.81 -38.16 -15.69
CA GLN A 70 -7.06 -38.95 -16.68
C GLN A 70 -5.79 -38.21 -17.12
N HIS A 71 -4.69 -38.96 -17.30
CA HIS A 71 -3.39 -38.40 -17.66
C HIS A 71 -3.42 -37.57 -18.95
N GLY A 72 -4.16 -38.01 -19.97
CA GLY A 72 -4.25 -37.30 -21.27
C GLY A 72 -4.88 -35.90 -21.18
N VAL A 73 -5.62 -35.58 -20.11
CA VAL A 73 -6.12 -34.20 -19.88
C VAL A 73 -4.96 -33.26 -19.53
N LEU A 74 -3.95 -33.74 -18.79
CA LEU A 74 -2.75 -32.97 -18.48
C LEU A 74 -1.88 -32.78 -19.72
N ASP A 75 -1.77 -33.81 -20.57
CA ASP A 75 -1.05 -33.71 -21.83
C ASP A 75 -1.69 -32.69 -22.77
N LYS A 76 -3.03 -32.57 -22.76
CA LYS A 76 -3.76 -31.54 -23.50
C LYS A 76 -3.50 -30.12 -23.00
N LEU A 77 -3.26 -29.93 -21.70
CA LEU A 77 -2.80 -28.63 -21.18
C LEU A 77 -1.38 -28.33 -21.68
N ARG A 78 -0.48 -29.31 -21.64
CA ARG A 78 0.91 -29.13 -22.10
C ARG A 78 1.03 -28.86 -23.60
N SER A 79 0.20 -29.51 -24.39
CA SER A 79 0.18 -29.39 -25.86
C SER A 79 -0.89 -28.44 -26.39
N GLY A 80 -1.56 -27.71 -25.50
CA GLY A 80 -2.64 -26.80 -25.85
C GLY A 80 -2.17 -25.69 -26.78
N LYS A 81 -3.06 -25.24 -27.68
CA LYS A 81 -2.85 -24.03 -28.47
C LYS A 81 -3.45 -22.85 -27.70
N TYR A 82 -2.61 -21.92 -27.29
CA TYR A 82 -2.99 -20.71 -26.57
C TYR A 82 -2.74 -19.52 -27.52
N PRO A 83 -3.77 -19.04 -28.24
CA PRO A 83 -3.63 -17.91 -29.17
C PRO A 83 -3.43 -16.56 -28.47
#